data_AF-A0A848XQF3-F1
#
_entry.id   AF-A0A848XQF3-F1
#
_cell.length_a   1.000
_cell.length_b   1.000
_cell.length_c   1.000
_cell.angle_alpha   90.00
_cell.angle_beta   90.00
_cell.angle_gamma   90.00
#
_symmetry.space_group_name_H-M   'P 1'
#
loop_
_entity.id
_entity.type
_entity.pdbx_description
1 polymer ?
#
loop_
_entity_poly.entity_id
_entity_poly.type
_entity_poly.pdbx_seq_one_letter_code
_entity_poly.pdbx_strand_id
1 'polypeptide(L)'
;MSLGGEWGKTAGRAHFAFLAGAVALSFSATPAAGQQRPFAEDAFKDSAAGPIYRAAVDNWRSVDESIVRYTARIQQRIAAALRTPLKDRILYRNETAVRAFWDRDYDAVVQVLGTRSQYPGRSIAVREGDLDFLDDLPFDEPFEPGGDRLFFGISESGDDEAFEAQDDGFWFAHPLASGADTLYQFESGDTLTLSLPDGRRLQAIQLDVLPRVADVHRITGSLWIEPETGAVVRGVYRLSKQFDAIRDIPEMQEEEAEGSFKYVPGLFKPWTFDLTMVAVDYALWDFEVWLPR
;
A
#
# COMPACT_ATOMS: atom_id res chain seq x y z
N MET A 1 -53.45 48.56 1.86
CA MET A 1 -53.92 48.46 0.45
C MET A 1 -53.44 47.09 -0.04
N SER A 2 -54.20 45.98 -0.09
CA SER A 2 -55.55 45.72 -0.64
C SER A 2 -55.70 46.36 -2.01
N LEU A 3 -56.01 45.70 -3.14
CA LEU A 3 -56.60 44.40 -3.54
C LEU A 3 -56.07 44.12 -4.97
N GLY A 4 -56.07 42.94 -5.59
CA GLY A 4 -56.97 41.79 -5.54
C GLY A 4 -57.34 41.42 -6.99
N GLY A 5 -57.54 40.14 -7.26
CA GLY A 5 -57.93 39.67 -8.60
C GLY A 5 -57.96 38.15 -8.78
N GLU A 6 -58.62 37.43 -7.87
CA GLU A 6 -59.09 36.05 -8.07
C GLU A 6 -60.33 36.01 -8.98
N TRP A 7 -60.43 34.98 -9.83
CA TRP A 7 -61.64 34.24 -10.22
C TRP A 7 -61.15 32.80 -10.56
N GLY A 8 -61.68 31.66 -10.13
CA GLY A 8 -62.82 31.30 -9.28
C GLY A 8 -63.47 30.00 -9.76
N LYS A 9 -63.29 28.89 -8.99
CA LYS A 9 -64.20 27.71 -8.74
C LYS A 9 -64.56 26.78 -9.93
N THR A 10 -64.65 25.45 -9.82
CA THR A 10 -65.53 24.60 -8.95
C THR A 10 -65.00 23.15 -8.82
N ALA A 11 -64.92 22.53 -7.62
CA ALA A 11 -65.75 21.42 -7.07
C ALA A 11 -66.15 20.28 -8.05
N GLY A 12 -66.11 18.96 -7.76
CA GLY A 12 -65.77 18.14 -6.60
C GLY A 12 -66.19 16.67 -6.84
N ARG A 13 -65.60 15.74 -6.05
CA ARG A 13 -66.01 14.34 -5.71
C ARG A 13 -66.04 13.24 -6.80
N ALA A 14 -65.27 12.17 -6.56
CA ALA A 14 -65.79 10.84 -6.21
C ALA A 14 -64.67 9.90 -5.70
N HIS A 15 -64.96 9.18 -4.62
CA HIS A 15 -64.15 8.13 -4.03
C HIS A 15 -64.14 6.86 -4.92
N PHE A 16 -62.99 6.19 -5.00
CA PHE A 16 -62.95 4.72 -5.01
C PHE A 16 -61.71 4.26 -4.25
N ALA A 17 -61.96 3.54 -3.16
CA ALA A 17 -60.96 2.82 -2.41
C ALA A 17 -60.64 1.51 -3.15
N PHE A 18 -59.35 1.20 -3.30
CA PHE A 18 -58.89 -0.19 -3.38
C PHE A 18 -57.74 -0.34 -2.38
N LEU A 19 -58.06 -1.02 -1.29
CA LEU A 19 -57.10 -1.66 -0.40
C LEU A 19 -56.47 -2.82 -1.16
N ALA A 20 -55.17 -2.73 -1.43
CA ALA A 20 -54.32 -3.89 -1.69
C ALA A 20 -53.13 -3.79 -0.75
N GLY A 21 -53.20 -4.55 0.35
CA GLY A 21 -52.09 -4.70 1.28
C GLY A 21 -50.95 -5.42 0.58
N ALA A 22 -49.86 -4.70 0.33
CA ALA A 22 -48.56 -5.30 0.10
C ALA A 22 -47.89 -5.43 1.47
N VAL A 23 -47.91 -6.63 2.03
CA VAL A 23 -46.96 -7.03 3.07
C VAL A 23 -45.59 -6.95 2.41
N ALA A 24 -44.86 -5.86 2.69
CA ALA A 24 -43.45 -5.79 2.38
C ALA A 24 -42.75 -6.82 3.29
N LEU A 25 -42.47 -7.99 2.73
CA LEU A 25 -41.47 -8.90 3.29
C LEU A 25 -40.13 -8.19 3.16
N SER A 26 -39.80 -7.38 4.16
CA SER A 26 -38.44 -6.93 4.41
C SER A 26 -37.61 -8.17 4.70
N PHE A 27 -36.94 -8.70 3.68
CA PHE A 27 -35.81 -9.59 3.86
C PHE A 27 -34.71 -8.75 4.51
N SER A 28 -34.69 -8.76 5.84
CA SER A 28 -33.49 -8.46 6.60
C SER A 28 -32.49 -9.56 6.27
N ALA A 29 -31.72 -9.37 5.20
CA ALA A 29 -30.51 -10.13 5.00
C ALA A 29 -29.55 -9.69 6.12
N THR A 30 -29.57 -10.42 7.23
CA THR A 30 -28.49 -10.40 8.20
C THR A 30 -27.20 -10.64 7.40
N PRO A 31 -26.20 -9.74 7.42
CA PRO A 31 -24.91 -10.08 6.83
C PRO A 31 -24.42 -11.32 7.57
N ALA A 32 -24.35 -12.44 6.87
CA ALA A 32 -23.73 -13.63 7.40
C ALA A 32 -22.30 -13.25 7.77
N ALA A 33 -21.94 -13.46 9.04
CA ALA A 33 -20.58 -13.33 9.52
C ALA A 33 -19.62 -14.01 8.52
N GLY A 34 -18.56 -13.28 8.15
CA GLY A 34 -17.67 -13.55 7.03
C GLY A 34 -17.28 -15.03 6.90
N GLN A 35 -17.84 -15.69 5.91
CA GLN A 35 -17.31 -16.97 5.46
C GLN A 35 -15.99 -16.68 4.75
N GLN A 36 -14.87 -16.93 5.43
CA GLN A 36 -13.54 -16.84 4.84
C GLN A 36 -13.53 -17.62 3.53
N ARG A 37 -13.30 -16.91 2.43
CA ARG A 37 -13.09 -17.54 1.12
C ARG A 37 -11.95 -18.56 1.29
N PRO A 38 -12.14 -19.82 0.85
CA PRO A 38 -11.04 -20.77 0.86
C PRO A 38 -9.91 -20.25 -0.02
N PHE A 39 -8.67 -20.35 0.47
CA PHE A 39 -7.50 -20.01 -0.33
C PHE A 39 -7.43 -20.87 -1.60
N ALA A 40 -6.80 -20.33 -2.65
CA ALA A 40 -6.51 -21.08 -3.86
C ALA A 40 -5.78 -22.38 -3.54
N GLU A 41 -6.18 -23.48 -4.20
CA GLU A 41 -5.69 -24.84 -3.88
C GLU A 41 -4.17 -24.98 -3.99
N ASP A 42 -3.55 -24.19 -4.87
CA ASP A 42 -2.12 -24.17 -5.15
C ASP A 42 -1.40 -22.94 -4.53
N ALA A 43 -2.05 -22.24 -3.59
CA ALA A 43 -1.46 -21.07 -2.93
C ALA A 43 -0.22 -21.41 -2.09
N PHE A 44 -0.12 -22.64 -1.59
CA PHE A 44 0.97 -23.08 -0.72
C PHE A 44 1.78 -24.17 -1.41
N LYS A 45 3.09 -23.92 -1.60
CA LYS A 45 4.00 -24.87 -2.24
C LYS A 45 4.42 -26.03 -1.35
N ASP A 46 4.33 -25.83 -0.05
CA ASP A 46 4.60 -26.84 0.97
C ASP A 46 3.55 -26.79 2.09
N SER A 47 3.54 -27.84 2.91
CA SER A 47 2.54 -28.01 3.96
C SER A 47 2.71 -27.07 5.16
N ALA A 48 3.91 -26.49 5.35
CA ALA A 48 4.20 -25.59 6.46
C ALA A 48 3.82 -24.14 6.17
N ALA A 49 3.88 -23.72 4.90
CA ALA A 49 3.51 -22.36 4.46
C ALA A 49 2.06 -21.99 4.80
N GLY A 50 1.12 -22.93 4.62
CA GLY A 50 -0.31 -22.69 4.83
C GLY A 50 -0.67 -22.22 6.25
N PRO A 51 -0.27 -22.96 7.31
CA PRO A 51 -0.46 -22.52 8.70
C PRO A 51 0.20 -21.18 9.01
N ILE A 52 1.44 -20.96 8.55
CA ILE A 52 2.20 -19.72 8.80
C ILE A 52 1.48 -18.52 8.18
N TYR A 53 1.10 -18.64 6.91
CA TYR A 53 0.40 -17.59 6.18
C TYR A 53 -0.95 -17.24 6.82
N ARG A 54 -1.73 -18.26 7.21
CA ARG A 54 -3.02 -18.04 7.89
C ARG A 54 -2.86 -17.26 9.20
N ALA A 55 -1.90 -17.67 10.03
CA ALA A 55 -1.60 -16.94 11.26
C ALA A 55 -1.21 -15.48 10.98
N ALA A 56 -0.42 -15.23 9.93
CA ALA A 56 -0.05 -13.87 9.54
C ALA A 56 -1.20 -13.03 9.01
N VAL A 57 -2.08 -13.59 8.18
CA VAL A 57 -3.28 -12.88 7.69
C VAL A 57 -4.23 -12.57 8.85
N ASP A 58 -4.45 -13.52 9.75
CA ASP A 58 -5.32 -13.32 10.90
C ASP A 58 -4.75 -12.24 11.84
N ASN A 59 -3.44 -12.27 12.11
CA ASN A 59 -2.76 -11.23 12.89
C ASN A 59 -2.84 -9.86 12.20
N TRP A 60 -2.51 -9.79 10.90
CA TRP A 60 -2.57 -8.56 10.11
C TRP A 60 -3.93 -7.87 10.16
N ARG A 61 -5.01 -8.65 10.07
CA ARG A 61 -6.39 -8.15 10.19
C ARG A 61 -6.74 -7.75 11.60
N SER A 62 -6.27 -8.48 12.62
CA SER A 62 -6.51 -8.09 14.01
C SER A 62 -5.80 -6.78 14.39
N VAL A 63 -4.68 -6.49 13.74
CA VAL A 63 -3.90 -5.26 13.92
C VAL A 63 -4.68 -4.04 13.42
N ASP A 64 -5.36 -4.16 12.27
CA ASP A 64 -6.32 -3.15 11.78
C ASP A 64 -7.32 -2.76 12.87
N GLU A 65 -7.95 -3.77 13.49
CA GLU A 65 -9.01 -3.55 14.48
C GLU A 65 -8.49 -3.01 15.82
N SER A 66 -7.28 -3.39 16.23
CA SER A 66 -6.74 -3.11 17.57
C SER A 66 -5.85 -1.88 17.69
N ILE A 67 -5.13 -1.48 16.63
CA ILE A 67 -4.26 -0.31 16.66
C ILE A 67 -5.07 0.95 16.39
N VAL A 68 -5.26 1.76 17.44
CA VAL A 68 -5.88 3.09 17.33
C VAL A 68 -4.85 4.20 17.14
N ARG A 69 -3.60 3.99 17.57
CA ARG A 69 -2.50 4.95 17.46
C ARG A 69 -1.17 4.22 17.51
N TYR A 70 -0.18 4.69 16.76
CA TYR A 70 1.21 4.25 16.94
C TYR A 70 2.22 5.38 16.73
N THR A 71 3.43 5.18 17.24
CA THR A 71 4.59 6.01 16.91
C THR A 71 5.71 5.10 16.43
N ALA A 72 6.13 5.29 15.18
CA ALA A 72 7.16 4.50 14.53
C ALA A 72 8.32 5.40 14.12
N ARG A 73 9.55 4.88 14.19
CA ARG A 73 10.64 5.41 13.36
C ARG A 73 10.52 4.72 12.01
N ILE A 74 10.84 5.38 10.92
CA ILE A 74 10.85 4.73 9.60
C ILE A 74 12.12 5.16 8.89
N GLN A 75 12.85 4.20 8.32
CA GLN A 75 14.08 4.45 7.57
C GLN A 75 13.93 3.96 6.14
N GLN A 76 14.11 4.86 5.19
CA GLN A 76 13.95 4.59 3.77
C GLN A 76 15.24 4.88 3.01
N ARG A 77 15.54 4.02 2.02
CA ARG A 77 16.62 4.24 1.06
C ARG A 77 16.11 3.92 -0.34
N ILE A 78 16.07 4.92 -1.20
CA ILE A 78 15.63 4.80 -2.59
C ILE A 78 16.80 5.16 -3.51
N ALA A 79 16.92 4.43 -4.60
CA ALA A 79 17.82 4.79 -5.70
C ALA A 79 17.15 4.50 -7.04
N ALA A 80 17.22 5.47 -7.95
CA ALA A 80 16.81 5.30 -9.34
C ALA A 80 18.04 5.34 -10.25
N ALA A 81 18.12 4.39 -11.17
CA ALA A 81 19.17 4.35 -12.17
C ALA A 81 18.57 4.14 -13.56
N LEU A 82 19.07 4.90 -14.53
CA LEU A 82 18.76 4.69 -15.94
C LEU A 82 19.74 3.68 -16.52
N ARG A 83 19.20 2.59 -17.05
CA ARG A 83 19.97 1.64 -17.85
C ARG A 83 20.14 2.19 -19.27
N THR A 84 21.38 2.44 -19.68
CA THR A 84 21.72 2.83 -21.05
C THR A 84 22.59 1.76 -21.71
N PRO A 85 22.63 1.64 -23.05
CA PRO A 85 23.39 0.58 -23.72
C PRO A 85 24.88 0.48 -23.35
N LEU A 86 25.47 1.59 -22.90
CA LEU A 86 26.91 1.67 -22.59
C LEU A 86 27.21 1.60 -21.09
N LYS A 87 26.35 2.14 -20.22
CA LYS A 87 26.57 2.17 -18.76
C LYS A 87 25.29 2.58 -18.00
N ASP A 88 25.03 1.89 -16.89
CA ASP A 88 23.99 2.31 -15.95
C ASP A 88 24.37 3.65 -15.28
N ARG A 89 23.42 4.58 -15.25
CA ARG A 89 23.58 5.92 -14.67
C ARG A 89 22.63 6.07 -13.49
N ILE A 90 23.17 6.22 -12.28
CA ILE A 90 22.35 6.62 -11.12
C ILE A 90 21.84 8.03 -11.39
N LEU A 91 20.52 8.19 -11.41
CA LEU A 91 19.86 9.48 -11.57
C LEU A 91 19.56 10.13 -10.22
N TYR A 92 19.24 9.28 -9.24
CA TYR A 92 18.75 9.70 -7.94
C TYR A 92 19.13 8.68 -6.87
N ARG A 93 19.49 9.18 -5.70
CA ARG A 93 19.57 8.42 -4.47
C ARG A 93 19.05 9.28 -3.33
N ASN A 94 18.17 8.73 -2.51
CA ASN A 94 17.71 9.36 -1.28
C ASN A 94 17.79 8.38 -0.12
N GLU A 95 18.20 8.89 1.03
CA GLU A 95 18.10 8.21 2.32
C GLU A 95 17.32 9.12 3.27
N THR A 96 16.21 8.65 3.80
CA THR A 96 15.34 9.42 4.70
C THR A 96 15.08 8.64 5.98
N ALA A 97 15.02 9.35 7.10
CA ALA A 97 14.58 8.83 8.37
C ALA A 97 13.50 9.76 8.92
N VAL A 98 12.33 9.20 9.22
CA VAL A 98 11.21 9.94 9.81
C VAL A 98 10.77 9.29 11.12
N ARG A 99 10.01 10.05 11.90
CA ARG A 99 9.16 9.54 12.97
C ARG A 99 7.72 9.79 12.58
N ALA A 100 6.97 8.72 12.35
CA ALA A 100 5.55 8.77 12.07
C ALA A 100 4.76 8.69 13.37
N PHE A 101 3.77 9.57 13.51
CA PHE A 101 2.72 9.50 14.50
C PHE A 101 1.42 9.26 13.73
N TRP A 102 0.93 8.04 13.79
CA TRP A 102 -0.32 7.66 13.12
C TRP A 102 -1.42 7.48 14.16
N ASP A 103 -2.62 7.91 13.81
CA ASP A 103 -3.82 7.78 14.61
C ASP A 103 -4.98 7.43 13.67
N ARG A 104 -5.87 6.55 14.09
CA ARG A 104 -7.00 6.12 13.25
C ARG A 104 -7.97 7.27 12.96
N ASP A 105 -8.15 8.16 13.93
CA ASP A 105 -9.18 9.20 13.88
C ASP A 105 -8.64 10.58 13.47
N TYR A 106 -7.32 10.70 13.23
CA TYR A 106 -6.67 11.97 12.94
C TYR A 106 -5.60 11.82 11.87
N ASP A 107 -5.31 12.92 11.19
CA ASP A 107 -4.24 12.97 10.20
C ASP A 107 -2.90 12.54 10.79
N ALA A 108 -2.17 11.74 10.01
CA ALA A 108 -0.83 11.34 10.37
C ALA A 108 0.10 12.56 10.48
N VAL A 109 0.95 12.56 11.50
CA VAL A 109 2.03 13.55 11.63
C VAL A 109 3.35 12.87 11.35
N VAL A 110 4.09 13.37 10.36
CA VAL A 110 5.43 12.88 10.02
C VAL A 110 6.48 13.91 10.45
N GLN A 111 7.33 13.52 11.41
CA GLN A 111 8.49 14.31 11.83
C GLN A 111 9.73 13.82 11.08
N VAL A 112 10.28 14.64 10.19
CA VAL A 112 11.56 14.35 9.52
C VAL A 112 12.72 14.40 10.52
N LEU A 113 13.42 13.28 10.67
CA LEU A 113 14.61 13.17 11.54
C LEU A 113 15.91 13.41 10.76
N GLY A 114 15.92 13.11 9.47
CA GLY A 114 17.04 13.39 8.58
C GLY A 114 16.76 12.94 7.16
N THR A 115 17.29 13.67 6.19
CA THR A 115 17.20 13.33 4.76
C THR A 115 18.53 13.60 4.07
N ARG A 116 18.87 12.76 3.10
CA ARG A 116 20.06 12.91 2.26
C ARG A 116 19.73 12.50 0.83
N SER A 117 19.63 13.49 -0.05
CA SER A 117 19.44 13.29 -1.48
C SER A 117 20.73 13.52 -2.27
N GLN A 118 20.91 12.77 -3.36
CA GLN A 118 21.98 12.93 -4.34
C GLN A 118 21.39 12.81 -5.75
N TYR A 119 21.75 13.77 -6.61
CA TYR A 119 21.37 13.79 -8.03
C TYR A 119 22.64 13.82 -8.89
N PRO A 120 23.27 12.66 -9.15
CA PRO A 120 24.50 12.61 -9.92
C PRO A 120 24.34 13.24 -11.31
N GLY A 121 25.19 14.21 -11.65
CA GLY A 121 25.15 14.90 -12.95
C GLY A 121 24.22 16.11 -13.03
N ARG A 122 23.44 16.39 -11.98
CA ARG A 122 22.74 17.67 -11.83
C ARG A 122 23.42 18.48 -10.72
N SER A 123 23.91 19.68 -11.03
CA SER A 123 24.16 20.68 -9.99
C SER A 123 22.82 21.30 -9.61
N ILE A 124 21.90 20.50 -9.04
CA ILE A 124 20.78 21.08 -8.29
C ILE A 124 21.42 21.60 -7.01
N ALA A 125 21.86 22.86 -7.06
CA ALA A 125 21.97 23.66 -5.87
C ALA A 125 20.54 23.76 -5.33
N VAL A 126 20.18 22.91 -4.37
CA VAL A 126 19.08 23.20 -3.46
C VAL A 126 19.40 24.58 -2.92
N ARG A 127 18.66 25.59 -3.37
CA ARG A 127 18.87 26.97 -2.94
C ARG A 127 18.58 26.96 -1.45
N GLU A 128 19.56 27.34 -0.65
CA GLU A 128 19.45 27.39 0.81
C GLU A 128 18.22 28.26 1.16
N GLY A 129 17.10 27.62 1.53
CA GLY A 129 15.83 28.27 1.86
C GLY A 129 14.58 27.81 1.10
N ASP A 130 14.67 27.03 0.02
CA ASP A 130 13.47 26.36 -0.55
C ASP A 130 13.09 25.18 0.35
N LEU A 131 11.87 25.23 0.90
CA LEU A 131 11.27 24.12 1.64
C LEU A 131 10.45 23.20 0.71
N ASP A 132 10.32 23.53 -0.57
CA ASP A 132 9.60 22.76 -1.60
C ASP A 132 10.13 21.31 -1.76
N PHE A 133 11.36 21.01 -1.30
CA PHE A 133 11.86 19.63 -1.23
C PHE A 133 11.11 18.76 -0.20
N LEU A 134 10.39 19.36 0.75
CA LEU A 134 9.57 18.66 1.73
C LEU A 134 8.31 18.08 1.09
N ASP A 135 7.79 18.74 0.05
CA ASP A 135 6.64 18.26 -0.73
C ASP A 135 7.07 17.10 -1.64
N ASP A 136 8.34 17.07 -2.06
CA ASP A 136 8.96 15.95 -2.79
C ASP A 136 9.50 14.83 -1.88
N LEU A 137 9.07 14.75 -0.61
CA LEU A 137 9.53 13.68 0.28
C LEU A 137 9.02 12.34 -0.24
N PRO A 138 9.90 11.35 -0.43
CA PRO A 138 9.46 10.03 -0.85
C PRO A 138 8.76 9.26 0.29
N PHE A 139 8.42 9.92 1.40
CA PHE A 139 7.71 9.32 2.53
C PHE A 139 6.93 10.42 3.25
N ASP A 140 5.71 10.62 2.80
CA ASP A 140 4.71 11.56 3.26
C ASP A 140 3.62 10.87 4.08
N GLU A 141 3.29 9.62 3.74
CA GLU A 141 2.25 8.85 4.42
C GLU A 141 2.79 7.64 5.18
N PRO A 142 2.43 7.49 6.47
CA PRO A 142 2.82 6.33 7.23
C PRO A 142 1.95 5.11 6.87
N PHE A 143 2.47 3.93 7.20
CA PHE A 143 1.80 2.66 6.96
C PHE A 143 0.39 2.61 7.59
N GLU A 144 -0.63 2.24 6.81
CA GLU A 144 -1.98 1.97 7.29
C GLU A 144 -2.08 0.52 7.79
N PRO A 145 -2.32 0.29 9.11
CA PRO A 145 -2.53 -1.05 9.66
C PRO A 145 -3.67 -1.76 8.94
N GLY A 146 -3.44 -2.97 8.42
CA GLY A 146 -4.49 -3.77 7.78
C GLY A 146 -4.76 -3.48 6.30
N GLY A 147 -4.17 -2.43 5.74
CA GLY A 147 -4.40 -2.04 4.34
C GLY A 147 -4.08 -3.13 3.32
N ASP A 148 -4.82 -3.12 2.19
CA ASP A 148 -4.64 -4.08 1.09
C ASP A 148 -3.49 -3.68 0.12
N ARG A 149 -3.00 -2.44 0.22
CA ARG A 149 -1.93 -1.89 -0.64
C ARG A 149 -0.62 -1.80 0.14
N LEU A 150 0.48 -2.19 -0.51
CA LEU A 150 1.83 -1.91 -0.04
C LEU A 150 2.24 -0.52 -0.51
N PHE A 151 2.54 0.37 0.43
CA PHE A 151 3.10 1.69 0.14
C PHE A 151 4.62 1.65 0.21
N PHE A 152 5.29 2.16 -0.84
CA PHE A 152 6.75 2.28 -0.90
C PHE A 152 7.22 3.73 -1.11
N GLY A 153 6.33 4.71 -0.96
CA GLY A 153 6.68 6.11 -1.19
C GLY A 153 6.95 6.43 -2.66
N ILE A 154 6.22 5.77 -3.56
CA ILE A 154 6.30 5.94 -5.02
C ILE A 154 4.87 6.16 -5.58
N SER A 155 4.01 6.87 -4.85
CA SER A 155 2.74 7.38 -5.42
C SER A 155 3.04 8.67 -6.17
N GLU A 156 2.43 8.83 -7.35
CA GLU A 156 2.52 10.03 -8.17
C GLU A 156 1.37 11.03 -7.92
N SER A 157 0.43 10.71 -7.03
CA SER A 157 -0.61 11.66 -6.64
C SER A 157 -0.03 12.68 -5.69
N GLY A 158 0.28 13.87 -6.23
CA GLY A 158 0.31 15.07 -5.41
C GLY A 158 -1.04 15.23 -4.72
N ASP A 159 -0.97 15.44 -3.41
CA ASP A 159 -1.99 15.94 -2.52
C ASP A 159 -3.35 15.17 -2.50
N ASP A 160 -3.64 14.56 -1.34
CA ASP A 160 -4.96 14.19 -0.80
C ASP A 160 -5.69 12.90 -1.26
N GLU A 161 -5.22 12.13 -2.25
CA GLU A 161 -6.05 11.04 -2.83
C GLU A 161 -5.52 9.60 -2.69
N ALA A 162 -4.49 9.33 -1.87
CA ALA A 162 -3.92 7.98 -1.72
C ALA A 162 -4.89 6.93 -1.11
N PHE A 163 -5.95 7.38 -0.42
CA PHE A 163 -6.97 6.54 0.23
C PHE A 163 -8.34 6.57 -0.45
N GLU A 164 -8.54 7.38 -1.49
CA GLU A 164 -9.75 7.24 -2.29
C GLU A 164 -9.60 6.04 -3.23
N ALA A 165 -10.60 5.17 -3.24
CA ALA A 165 -10.72 4.04 -4.16
C ALA A 165 -11.00 4.50 -5.61
N GLN A 166 -10.34 5.57 -6.06
CA GLN A 166 -10.19 5.93 -7.45
C GLN A 166 -8.99 5.16 -8.03
N ASP A 167 -9.20 4.67 -9.24
CA ASP A 167 -8.61 3.44 -9.80
C ASP A 167 -7.37 3.75 -10.67
N ASP A 168 -6.72 4.90 -10.46
CA ASP A 168 -5.75 5.50 -11.39
C ASP A 168 -4.29 5.53 -10.89
N GLY A 169 -4.03 5.53 -9.57
CA GLY A 169 -2.67 5.52 -9.03
C GLY A 169 -1.92 4.18 -9.19
N PHE A 170 -0.59 4.21 -9.39
CA PHE A 170 0.26 3.02 -9.40
C PHE A 170 0.39 2.39 -7.99
N TRP A 171 0.04 1.11 -7.84
CA TRP A 171 -0.05 0.42 -6.54
C TRP A 171 0.62 -0.96 -6.52
N PHE A 172 0.89 -1.48 -5.32
CA PHE A 172 1.41 -2.83 -5.12
C PHE A 172 0.48 -3.68 -4.27
N ALA A 173 0.19 -4.90 -4.73
CA ALA A 173 -0.66 -5.83 -3.98
C ALA A 173 0.05 -6.32 -2.71
N HIS A 174 -0.53 -6.08 -1.53
CA HIS A 174 0.04 -6.55 -0.27
C HIS A 174 -0.05 -8.10 -0.17
N PRO A 175 1.03 -8.82 0.20
CA PRO A 175 1.02 -10.28 0.27
C PRO A 175 0.05 -10.85 1.30
N LEU A 176 -0.34 -10.07 2.30
CA LEU A 176 -1.33 -10.44 3.33
C LEU A 176 -2.73 -9.83 3.07
N ALA A 177 -2.92 -9.10 1.96
CA ALA A 177 -4.20 -8.54 1.56
C ALA A 177 -5.24 -9.64 1.32
N SER A 178 -6.50 -9.24 1.35
CA SER A 178 -7.58 -10.13 0.89
C SER A 178 -7.37 -10.55 -0.58
N GLY A 179 -7.42 -11.86 -0.85
CA GLY A 179 -7.24 -12.40 -2.21
C GLY A 179 -5.80 -12.48 -2.70
N ALA A 180 -4.80 -12.15 -1.87
CA ALA A 180 -3.38 -12.24 -2.23
C ALA A 180 -2.95 -13.66 -2.65
N ASP A 181 -3.62 -14.70 -2.16
CA ASP A 181 -3.42 -16.10 -2.54
C ASP A 181 -3.73 -16.41 -4.02
N THR A 182 -4.47 -15.52 -4.69
CA THR A 182 -4.75 -15.59 -6.13
C THR A 182 -3.69 -14.88 -6.98
N LEU A 183 -2.88 -14.02 -6.37
CA LEU A 183 -1.81 -13.25 -7.02
C LEU A 183 -0.43 -13.85 -6.76
N TYR A 184 -0.27 -14.48 -5.59
CA TYR A 184 0.97 -15.04 -5.06
C TYR A 184 0.82 -16.53 -4.72
N GLN A 185 1.96 -17.21 -4.66
CA GLN A 185 2.16 -18.49 -4.02
C GLN A 185 3.14 -18.30 -2.87
N PHE A 186 3.04 -19.14 -1.85
CA PHE A 186 3.81 -19.05 -0.63
C PHE A 186 4.59 -20.33 -0.37
N GLU A 187 5.83 -20.17 0.08
CA GLU A 187 6.75 -21.25 0.39
C GLU A 187 7.42 -20.98 1.74
N SER A 188 7.46 -21.96 2.63
CA SER A 188 8.16 -21.83 3.91
C SER A 188 9.67 -21.94 3.69
N GLY A 189 10.41 -21.11 4.41
CA GLY A 189 11.86 -21.01 4.28
C GLY A 189 12.58 -21.23 5.61
N ASP A 190 13.65 -20.47 5.80
CA ASP A 190 14.50 -20.57 6.98
C ASP A 190 13.78 -20.18 8.28
N THR A 191 14.36 -20.62 9.39
CA THR A 191 13.95 -20.23 10.73
C THR A 191 15.09 -19.49 11.43
N LEU A 192 14.81 -18.30 11.92
CA LEU A 192 15.72 -17.54 12.77
C LEU A 192 15.31 -17.71 14.23
N THR A 193 16.29 -17.96 15.11
CA THR A 193 16.07 -18.04 16.55
C THR A 193 17.08 -17.16 17.27
N LEU A 194 16.58 -16.22 18.07
CA LEU A 194 17.38 -15.35 18.93
C LEU A 194 17.18 -15.75 20.38
N SER A 195 18.27 -16.10 21.07
CA SER A 195 18.24 -16.35 22.52
C SER A 195 18.67 -15.09 23.26
N LEU A 196 17.85 -14.64 24.21
CA LEU A 196 18.11 -13.47 25.04
C LEU A 196 18.85 -13.85 26.33
N PRO A 197 19.59 -12.93 26.97
CA PRO A 197 20.33 -13.20 28.21
C PRO A 197 19.46 -13.65 29.40
N ASP A 198 18.17 -13.34 29.38
CA ASP A 198 17.19 -13.74 30.39
C ASP A 198 16.61 -15.15 30.16
N GLY A 199 17.06 -15.86 29.12
CA GLY A 199 16.63 -17.21 28.77
C GLY A 199 15.43 -17.28 27.83
N ARG A 200 14.80 -16.14 27.48
CA ARG A 200 13.74 -16.12 26.46
C ARG A 200 14.30 -16.42 25.07
N ARG A 201 13.46 -16.98 24.21
CA ARG A 201 13.77 -17.24 22.80
C ARG A 201 12.74 -16.56 21.93
N LEU A 202 13.21 -15.78 20.96
CA LEU A 202 12.39 -15.22 19.90
C LEU A 202 12.62 -16.04 18.63
N GLN A 203 11.55 -16.38 17.93
CA GLN A 203 11.61 -17.15 16.70
C GLN A 203 10.92 -16.38 15.58
N ALA A 204 11.47 -16.44 14.37
CA ALA A 204 10.83 -15.95 13.17
C ALA A 204 11.00 -16.98 12.05
N ILE A 205 9.92 -17.29 11.35
CA ILE A 205 9.91 -18.24 10.23
C ILE A 205 9.74 -17.45 8.95
N GLN A 206 10.60 -17.71 7.97
CA GLN A 206 10.51 -17.12 6.65
C GLN A 206 9.35 -17.74 5.85
N LEU A 207 8.61 -16.88 5.19
CA LEU A 207 7.58 -17.21 4.21
C LEU A 207 7.90 -16.45 2.93
N ASP A 208 8.37 -17.16 1.91
CA ASP A 208 8.62 -16.59 0.60
C ASP A 208 7.31 -16.28 -0.12
N VAL A 209 7.27 -15.10 -0.73
CA VAL A 209 6.15 -14.55 -1.49
C VAL A 209 6.55 -14.57 -2.97
N LEU A 210 5.87 -15.44 -3.71
CA LEU A 210 6.21 -15.75 -5.10
C LEU A 210 5.06 -15.31 -6.01
N PRO A 211 5.26 -14.32 -6.89
CA PRO A 211 4.20 -13.87 -7.79
C PRO A 211 3.88 -14.98 -8.79
N ARG A 212 2.59 -15.27 -8.98
CA ARG A 212 2.14 -16.26 -9.97
C ARG A 212 2.43 -15.83 -11.40
N VAL A 213 2.39 -14.52 -11.63
CA VAL A 213 2.70 -13.86 -12.91
C VAL A 213 3.57 -12.66 -12.59
N ALA A 214 4.64 -12.46 -13.36
CA ALA A 214 5.47 -11.27 -13.24
C ALA A 214 4.68 -10.04 -13.73
N ASP A 215 4.45 -9.09 -12.82
CA ASP A 215 3.63 -7.90 -13.04
C ASP A 215 4.17 -6.72 -12.23
N VAL A 216 4.02 -5.51 -12.75
CA VAL A 216 4.58 -4.30 -12.11
C VAL A 216 3.89 -3.95 -10.79
N HIS A 217 2.64 -4.40 -10.58
CA HIS A 217 1.89 -4.23 -9.34
C HIS A 217 2.14 -5.38 -8.33
N ARG A 218 3.11 -6.26 -8.62
CA ARG A 218 3.42 -7.44 -7.81
C ARG A 218 4.86 -7.45 -7.37
N ILE A 219 5.06 -7.93 -6.15
CA ILE A 219 6.38 -8.09 -5.56
C ILE A 219 6.82 -9.55 -5.53
N THR A 220 8.11 -9.74 -5.27
CA THR A 220 8.65 -11.03 -4.85
C THR A 220 9.58 -10.79 -3.68
N GLY A 221 9.62 -11.70 -2.73
CA GLY A 221 10.31 -11.44 -1.49
C GLY A 221 10.00 -12.45 -0.41
N SER A 222 10.19 -12.03 0.84
CA SER A 222 10.00 -12.89 2.01
C SER A 222 9.42 -12.09 3.17
N LEU A 223 8.46 -12.69 3.86
CA LEU A 223 7.95 -12.26 5.16
C LEU A 223 8.61 -13.10 6.24
N TRP A 224 8.98 -12.49 7.36
CA TRP A 224 9.43 -13.17 8.55
C TRP A 224 8.32 -13.06 9.60
N ILE A 225 7.83 -14.21 10.04
CA ILE A 225 6.61 -14.31 10.86
C ILE A 225 6.97 -14.93 12.21
N GLU A 226 6.58 -14.27 13.29
CA GLU A 226 6.65 -14.85 14.63
C GLU A 226 5.58 -15.93 14.77
N PRO A 227 5.96 -17.18 15.10
CA PRO A 227 5.02 -18.31 15.09
C PRO A 227 4.01 -18.29 16.23
N GLU A 228 4.28 -17.57 17.34
CA GLU A 228 3.40 -17.53 18.50
C GLU A 228 2.13 -16.70 18.24
N THR A 229 2.29 -15.56 17.55
CA THR A 229 1.22 -14.58 17.34
C THR A 229 0.79 -14.46 15.87
N GLY A 230 1.62 -14.92 14.94
CA GLY A 230 1.48 -14.62 13.51
C GLY A 230 2.00 -13.24 13.10
N ALA A 231 2.60 -12.47 14.02
CA ALA A 231 3.06 -11.12 13.70
C ALA A 231 4.17 -11.12 12.65
N VAL A 232 4.09 -10.19 11.70
CA VAL A 232 5.17 -9.91 10.76
C VAL A 232 6.26 -9.14 11.50
N VAL A 233 7.46 -9.70 11.56
CA VAL A 233 8.62 -9.09 12.23
C VAL A 233 9.59 -8.43 11.25
N ARG A 234 9.51 -8.82 9.98
CA ARG A 234 10.28 -8.24 8.87
C ARG A 234 9.64 -8.61 7.54
N GLY A 235 9.57 -7.67 6.60
CA GLY A 235 9.28 -7.92 5.19
C GLY A 235 10.47 -7.49 4.34
N VAL A 236 10.87 -8.31 3.36
CA VAL A 236 11.89 -7.95 2.37
C VAL A 236 11.35 -8.24 0.99
N TYR A 237 11.28 -7.22 0.15
CA TYR A 237 10.63 -7.29 -1.15
C TYR A 237 11.49 -6.70 -2.26
N ARG A 238 11.22 -7.10 -3.49
CA ARG A 238 11.64 -6.43 -4.72
C ARG A 238 10.51 -6.52 -5.74
N LEU A 239 10.57 -5.73 -6.81
CA LEU A 239 9.57 -5.87 -7.88
C LEU A 239 9.68 -7.24 -8.55
N SER A 240 8.53 -7.80 -8.91
CA SER A 240 8.50 -9.03 -9.70
C SER A 240 8.93 -8.80 -11.16
N LYS A 241 8.74 -7.58 -11.66
CA LYS A 241 9.06 -7.15 -13.01
C LYS A 241 9.66 -5.75 -13.01
N GLN A 242 10.58 -5.49 -13.93
CA GLN A 242 11.12 -4.16 -14.15
C GLN A 242 10.01 -3.18 -14.58
N PHE A 243 9.99 -2.02 -13.94
CA PHE A 243 9.08 -0.92 -14.22
C PHE A 243 9.60 -0.05 -15.36
N ASP A 244 8.73 0.37 -16.27
CA ASP A 244 9.01 1.31 -17.35
C ASP A 244 7.97 2.43 -17.28
N ALA A 245 8.37 3.62 -16.84
CA ALA A 245 7.44 4.72 -16.56
C ALA A 245 6.56 5.08 -17.77
N ILE A 246 7.13 5.10 -18.98
CA ILE A 246 6.38 5.45 -20.20
C ILE A 246 5.38 4.34 -20.57
N ARG A 247 5.64 3.08 -20.20
CA ARG A 247 4.78 1.94 -20.57
C ARG A 247 3.74 1.61 -19.50
N ASP A 248 4.12 1.77 -18.24
CA ASP A 248 3.38 1.24 -17.10
C ASP A 248 2.56 2.31 -16.36
N ILE A 249 2.82 3.60 -16.60
CA ILE A 249 2.03 4.73 -16.07
C ILE A 249 1.10 5.26 -17.18
N PRO A 250 -0.23 5.26 -17.00
CA PRO A 250 -1.18 5.80 -17.97
C PRO A 250 -0.92 7.27 -18.32
N GLU A 251 -0.67 8.11 -17.33
CA GLU A 251 -0.44 9.55 -17.48
C GLU A 251 0.79 9.82 -18.37
N MET A 252 1.88 9.08 -18.14
CA MET A 252 3.10 9.20 -18.97
C MET A 252 2.88 8.72 -20.41
N GLN A 253 1.98 7.76 -20.64
CA GLN A 253 1.61 7.34 -21.99
C GLN A 253 0.85 8.43 -22.73
N GLU A 254 -0.06 9.11 -22.04
CA GLU A 254 -0.80 10.24 -22.59
C GLU A 254 0.15 11.38 -22.93
N GLU A 255 1.06 11.76 -22.02
CA GLU A 255 2.08 12.78 -22.29
C GLU A 255 3.00 12.42 -23.46
N GLU A 256 3.40 11.16 -23.61
CA GLU A 256 4.17 10.69 -24.76
C GLU A 256 3.37 10.79 -26.06
N ALA A 257 2.09 10.42 -26.04
CA ALA A 257 1.20 10.51 -27.20
C ALA A 257 0.97 11.97 -27.63
N GLU A 258 0.93 12.90 -26.69
CA GLU A 258 0.87 14.35 -26.91
C GLU A 258 2.20 14.95 -27.37
N GLY A 259 3.29 14.17 -27.31
CA GLY A 259 4.62 14.57 -27.74
C GLY A 259 5.38 15.42 -26.74
N SER A 260 5.01 15.37 -25.45
CA SER A 260 5.72 16.04 -24.34
C SER A 260 7.20 15.67 -24.30
N PHE A 261 7.55 14.43 -24.67
CA PHE A 261 8.92 13.94 -24.70
C PHE A 261 9.56 13.89 -26.10
N LYS A 262 9.04 14.62 -27.10
CA LYS A 262 9.57 14.60 -28.48
C LYS A 262 11.04 15.03 -28.62
N TYR A 263 11.54 15.81 -27.66
CA TYR A 263 12.94 16.27 -27.63
C TYR A 263 13.85 15.33 -26.86
N VAL A 264 13.31 14.30 -26.18
CA VAL A 264 14.10 13.27 -25.51
C VAL A 264 14.65 12.31 -26.57
N PRO A 265 15.98 12.21 -26.75
CA PRO A 265 16.54 11.30 -27.74
C PRO A 265 16.13 9.86 -27.45
N GLY A 266 15.76 9.11 -28.48
CA GLY A 266 15.26 7.72 -28.34
C GLY A 266 16.24 6.76 -27.67
N LEU A 267 17.55 7.06 -27.68
CA LEU A 267 18.56 6.29 -26.94
C LEU A 267 18.34 6.31 -25.41
N PHE A 268 17.64 7.32 -24.89
CA PHE A 268 17.29 7.42 -23.48
C PHE A 268 15.94 6.78 -23.15
N LYS A 269 15.23 6.21 -24.12
CA LYS A 269 14.02 5.40 -23.93
C LYS A 269 14.37 3.91 -24.13
N PRO A 270 13.82 2.97 -23.35
CA PRO A 270 12.80 3.13 -22.30
C PRO A 270 13.33 3.68 -20.96
N TRP A 271 12.43 4.28 -20.17
CA TRP A 271 12.72 4.79 -18.83
C TRP A 271 12.47 3.70 -17.79
N THR A 272 13.44 2.79 -17.72
CA THR A 272 13.33 1.64 -16.84
C THR A 272 13.86 1.92 -15.44
N PHE A 273 13.09 1.52 -14.43
CA PHE A 273 13.42 1.62 -13.02
C PHE A 273 13.43 0.22 -12.39
N ASP A 274 14.29 0.04 -11.39
CA ASP A 274 14.43 -1.21 -10.67
C ASP A 274 14.40 -0.96 -9.17
N LEU A 275 13.36 -1.45 -8.51
CA LEU A 275 13.27 -1.48 -7.05
C LEU A 275 13.90 -2.78 -6.57
N THR A 276 15.21 -2.70 -6.37
CA THR A 276 16.04 -3.87 -6.06
C THR A 276 15.79 -4.46 -4.67
N MET A 277 15.38 -3.63 -3.70
CA MET A 277 15.08 -4.07 -2.34
C MET A 277 14.26 -3.02 -1.58
N VAL A 278 13.16 -3.45 -0.97
CA VAL A 278 12.47 -2.76 0.13
C VAL A 278 12.57 -3.68 1.34
N ALA A 279 13.00 -3.14 2.48
CA ALA A 279 12.95 -3.87 3.74
C ALA A 279 12.15 -3.07 4.76
N VAL A 280 11.13 -3.71 5.33
CA VAL A 280 10.35 -3.21 6.44
C VAL A 280 10.75 -4.02 7.66
N ASP A 281 11.45 -3.40 8.59
CA ASP A 281 11.77 -4.02 9.87
C ASP A 281 10.69 -3.68 10.88
N TYR A 282 10.39 -4.60 11.78
CA TYR A 282 9.53 -4.34 12.92
C TYR A 282 10.36 -4.42 14.21
N ALA A 283 10.05 -3.55 15.15
CA ALA A 283 10.58 -3.59 16.51
C ALA A 283 9.52 -4.19 17.43
N LEU A 284 9.94 -5.13 18.27
CA LEU A 284 9.13 -5.64 19.35
C LEU A 284 9.07 -4.60 20.47
N TRP A 285 7.94 -3.91 20.57
CA TRP A 285 7.65 -2.90 21.59
C TRP A 285 7.12 -3.55 22.87
N ASP A 286 7.72 -3.20 24.01
CA ASP A 286 7.42 -3.71 25.36
C ASP A 286 7.34 -5.26 25.48
N PHE A 287 7.88 -6.00 24.51
CA PHE A 287 7.74 -7.46 24.38
C PHE A 287 6.31 -7.95 24.12
N GLU A 288 5.43 -7.08 23.62
CA GLU A 288 4.01 -7.40 23.39
C GLU A 288 3.59 -7.21 21.93
N VAL A 289 4.07 -6.16 21.25
CA VAL A 289 3.58 -5.80 19.91
C VAL A 289 4.73 -5.50 18.97
N TRP A 290 4.70 -6.09 17.78
CA TRP A 290 5.62 -5.75 16.69
C TRP A 290 5.10 -4.53 15.92
N LEU A 291 5.89 -3.46 15.88
CA LEU A 291 5.56 -2.22 15.16
C LEU A 291 6.63 -1.90 14.11
N PRO A 292 6.27 -1.34 12.94
CA PRO A 292 7.25 -0.90 11.94
C PRO A 292 8.32 0.03 12.52
N ARG A 293 9.58 -0.07 12.06
CA ARG A 293 10.73 0.75 12.50
C ARG A 293 11.64 1.25 11.37
#